data_AF-A0AA96FP17-F1
#
_entry.id   AF-A0AA96FP17-F1
#
_cell.length_a   1.000
_cell.length_b   1.000
_cell.length_c   1.000
_cell.angle_alpha   90.00
_cell.angle_beta   90.00
_cell.angle_gamma   90.00
#
_symmetry.space_group_name_H-M   'P 1'
#
loop_
_entity.id
_entity.type
_entity.pdbx_description
1 polymer ?
#
loop_
_entity_poly.entity_id
_entity_poly.type
_entity_poly.pdbx_seq_one_letter_code
_entity_poly.pdbx_strand_id
1 'polypeptide(L)'
;MFVSHLNVAEAEGLCSRFTTGEAVTACSEGIFMQLFEPDESDPKAMANLPSGRLTAEPLYPCPEQPAAFRGGCYYYAPAYFLQRHDYARHPEAYAAGLAWCRNAPVADGGRDACTMGLGSRIMKYNIDREQWSADQCEKAPAQQLRPCFAGLVSYYRVHYHDRAAADRLCARLSGRSRSHCRQAAAGSTSAAD
;
A
#
# COMPACT_ATOMS: atom_id res chain seq x y z
N MET A 1 -12.55 14.72 5.78
CA MET A 1 -12.38 13.68 4.75
C MET A 1 -13.29 14.04 3.59
N PHE A 2 -12.74 14.39 2.43
CA PHE A 2 -13.53 14.57 1.22
C PHE A 2 -13.89 13.17 0.71
N VAL A 3 -15.17 12.85 0.67
CA VAL A 3 -15.64 11.65 -0.02
C VAL A 3 -15.63 12.00 -1.49
N SER A 4 -14.69 11.43 -2.24
CA SER A 4 -14.54 11.72 -3.67
C SER A 4 -15.70 11.15 -4.48
N HIS A 5 -16.50 10.26 -3.89
CA HIS A 5 -17.49 9.43 -4.58
C HIS A 5 -16.88 8.74 -5.82
N LEU A 6 -15.58 8.45 -5.76
CA LEU A 6 -14.74 7.92 -6.84
C LEU A 6 -14.64 8.81 -8.09
N ASN A 7 -14.93 10.10 -8.01
CA ASN A 7 -14.49 11.06 -9.04
C ASN A 7 -13.01 11.41 -8.83
N VAL A 8 -12.14 10.50 -9.25
CA VAL A 8 -10.69 10.56 -9.07
C VAL A 8 -10.09 11.85 -9.66
N ALA A 9 -10.47 12.21 -10.90
CA ALA A 9 -9.91 13.37 -11.58
C ALA A 9 -10.29 14.72 -10.92
N GLU A 10 -11.54 14.86 -10.47
CA GLU A 10 -11.98 16.06 -9.75
C GLU A 10 -11.27 16.19 -8.40
N ALA A 11 -11.15 15.07 -7.66
CA ALA A 11 -10.48 15.05 -6.38
C ALA A 11 -8.97 15.38 -6.49
N GLU A 12 -8.29 14.89 -7.53
CA GLU A 12 -6.90 15.28 -7.84
C GLU A 12 -6.77 16.78 -8.11
N GLY A 13 -7.73 17.36 -8.84
CA GLY A 13 -7.80 18.80 -9.09
C GLY A 13 -7.94 19.62 -7.79
N LEU A 14 -8.59 19.08 -6.77
CA LEU A 14 -8.67 19.69 -5.44
C LEU A 14 -7.37 19.50 -4.66
N CYS A 15 -6.77 18.31 -4.65
CA CYS A 15 -5.50 18.05 -3.97
C CYS A 15 -4.36 18.92 -4.52
N SER A 16 -4.38 19.21 -5.82
CA SER A 16 -3.38 20.07 -6.48
C SER A 16 -3.39 21.53 -6.01
N ARG A 17 -4.40 21.94 -5.21
CA ARG A 17 -4.48 23.29 -4.63
C ARG A 17 -3.67 23.45 -3.35
N PHE A 18 -3.19 22.35 -2.74
CA PHE A 18 -2.30 22.42 -1.59
C PHE A 18 -0.92 22.95 -1.99
N THR A 19 -0.31 23.73 -1.10
CA THR A 19 0.95 24.42 -1.36
C THR A 19 2.19 23.61 -0.98
N THR A 20 2.03 22.49 -0.28
CA THR A 20 3.14 21.61 0.12
C THR A 20 2.98 20.22 -0.49
N GLY A 21 4.10 19.61 -0.90
CA GLY A 21 4.11 18.26 -1.48
C GLY A 21 3.55 17.19 -0.52
N GLU A 22 3.76 17.36 0.78
CA GLU A 22 3.20 16.48 1.81
C GLU A 22 1.67 16.54 1.85
N ALA A 23 1.08 17.74 1.79
CA ALA A 23 -0.37 17.89 1.82
C ALA A 23 -1.02 17.38 0.52
N VAL A 24 -0.35 17.58 -0.62
CA VAL A 24 -0.75 16.99 -1.92
C VAL A 24 -0.74 15.46 -1.82
N THR A 25 0.34 14.88 -1.28
CA THR A 25 0.49 13.43 -1.08
C THR A 25 -0.61 12.89 -0.17
N ALA A 26 -0.77 13.43 1.04
CA ALA A 26 -1.77 12.98 2.01
C ALA A 26 -3.20 13.08 1.47
N CYS A 27 -3.50 14.14 0.72
CA CYS A 27 -4.79 14.26 0.05
C CYS A 27 -4.99 13.16 -1.01
N SER A 28 -3.97 12.90 -1.84
CA SER A 28 -4.04 11.87 -2.88
C SER A 28 -4.16 10.45 -2.32
N GLU A 29 -3.53 10.16 -1.17
CA GLU A 29 -3.69 8.88 -0.49
C GLU A 29 -5.16 8.61 -0.15
N GLY A 30 -5.88 9.61 0.34
CA GLY A 30 -7.32 9.50 0.63
C GLY A 30 -8.18 9.23 -0.61
N ILE A 31 -7.76 9.68 -1.80
CA ILE A 31 -8.44 9.38 -3.07
C ILE A 31 -8.23 7.90 -3.43
N PHE A 32 -6.98 7.43 -3.40
CA PHE A 32 -6.66 6.06 -3.80
C PHE A 32 -7.10 5.02 -2.77
N MET A 33 -7.18 5.37 -1.49
CA MET A 33 -7.90 4.57 -0.48
C MET A 33 -9.32 4.28 -0.92
N GLN A 34 -10.08 5.30 -1.32
CA GLN A 34 -11.47 5.10 -1.75
C GLN A 34 -11.54 4.29 -3.04
N LEU A 35 -10.62 4.51 -3.99
CA LEU A 35 -10.61 3.78 -5.25
C LEU A 35 -10.32 2.28 -5.10
N PHE A 36 -9.34 1.93 -4.27
CA PHE A 36 -8.85 0.55 -4.14
C PHE A 36 -9.42 -0.19 -2.93
N GLU A 37 -10.05 0.51 -2.00
CA GLU A 37 -10.82 -0.04 -0.87
C GLU A 37 -12.19 0.66 -0.82
N PRO A 38 -13.03 0.53 -1.87
CA PRO A 38 -14.30 1.22 -1.91
C PRO A 38 -15.22 0.74 -0.78
N ASP A 39 -15.99 1.67 -0.22
CA ASP A 39 -17.07 1.31 0.69
C ASP A 39 -18.19 0.62 -0.11
N GLU A 40 -18.23 -0.70 -0.03
CA GLU A 40 -19.23 -1.53 -0.72
C GLU A 40 -20.68 -1.21 -0.28
N SER A 41 -20.85 -0.51 0.86
CA SER A 41 -22.14 -0.05 1.35
C SER A 41 -22.59 1.30 0.77
N ASP A 42 -21.73 2.03 0.04
CA ASP A 42 -22.07 3.28 -0.66
C ASP A 42 -22.44 2.99 -2.13
N PRO A 43 -23.74 3.03 -2.51
CA PRO A 43 -24.15 2.74 -3.88
C PRO A 43 -23.60 3.73 -4.91
N LYS A 44 -23.30 4.98 -4.51
CA LYS A 44 -22.73 5.99 -5.42
C LYS A 44 -21.26 5.70 -5.69
N ALA A 45 -20.49 5.33 -4.67
CA ALA A 45 -19.12 4.90 -4.85
C ALA A 45 -19.06 3.68 -5.77
N MET A 46 -19.89 2.66 -5.51
CA MET A 46 -19.90 1.45 -6.33
C MET A 46 -20.36 1.68 -7.77
N ALA A 47 -21.28 2.61 -8.02
CA ALA A 47 -21.68 2.98 -9.38
C ALA A 47 -20.56 3.65 -10.19
N ASN A 48 -19.66 4.37 -9.52
CA ASN A 48 -18.52 5.06 -10.14
C ASN A 48 -17.24 4.24 -10.16
N LEU A 49 -17.21 3.07 -9.50
CA LEU A 49 -16.03 2.20 -9.46
C LEU A 49 -15.78 1.62 -10.86
N PRO A 50 -14.61 1.86 -11.48
CA PRO A 50 -14.28 1.29 -12.78
C PRO A 50 -13.85 -0.18 -12.66
N SER A 51 -14.68 -1.02 -12.06
CA SER A 51 -14.37 -2.40 -11.65
C SER A 51 -13.93 -3.28 -12.84
N GLY A 52 -14.55 -3.10 -14.01
CA GLY A 52 -14.15 -3.79 -15.25
C GLY A 52 -12.73 -3.43 -15.67
N ARG A 53 -12.36 -2.14 -15.62
CA ARG A 53 -11.01 -1.68 -15.96
C ARG A 53 -10.00 -2.08 -14.89
N LEU A 54 -10.33 -1.96 -13.61
CA LEU A 54 -9.47 -2.44 -12.51
C LEU A 54 -9.24 -3.96 -12.56
N THR A 55 -10.18 -4.73 -13.10
CA THR A 55 -10.03 -6.17 -13.29
C THR A 55 -9.17 -6.49 -14.51
N ALA A 56 -9.34 -5.76 -15.62
CA ALA A 56 -8.59 -5.98 -16.85
C ALA A 56 -7.15 -5.42 -16.80
N GLU A 57 -6.98 -4.29 -16.14
CA GLU A 57 -5.75 -3.52 -15.99
C GLU A 57 -5.47 -3.32 -14.50
N PRO A 58 -4.81 -4.28 -13.85
CA PRO A 58 -4.74 -4.29 -12.40
C PRO A 58 -4.08 -3.04 -11.78
N LEU A 59 -3.14 -2.42 -12.49
CA LEU A 59 -2.43 -1.23 -12.03
C LEU A 59 -3.13 0.08 -12.41
N TYR A 60 -4.25 0.03 -13.11
CA TYR A 60 -5.04 1.22 -13.42
C TYR A 60 -5.51 1.91 -12.12
N PRO A 61 -5.51 3.25 -12.04
CA PRO A 61 -5.07 4.24 -13.04
C PRO A 61 -3.60 4.65 -12.89
N CYS A 62 -2.81 3.97 -12.07
CA CYS A 62 -1.52 4.47 -11.60
C CYS A 62 -0.52 4.86 -12.69
N PRO A 63 -0.42 4.18 -13.86
CA PRO A 63 0.44 4.65 -14.95
C PRO A 63 0.03 6.01 -15.54
N GLU A 64 -1.25 6.36 -15.48
CA GLU A 64 -1.84 7.58 -16.06
C GLU A 64 -1.78 8.78 -15.09
N GLN A 65 -1.45 8.51 -13.83
CA GLN A 65 -1.43 9.51 -12.78
C GLN A 65 -0.28 10.51 -12.94
N PRO A 66 -0.50 11.80 -12.61
CA PRO A 66 0.58 12.76 -12.43
C PRO A 66 1.68 12.22 -11.50
N ALA A 67 2.93 12.62 -11.73
CA ALA A 67 4.09 12.13 -10.95
C ALA A 67 3.91 12.26 -9.42
N ALA A 68 3.27 13.36 -8.97
CA ALA A 68 3.00 13.59 -7.56
C ALA A 68 2.02 12.59 -6.93
N PHE A 69 1.16 11.93 -7.72
CA PHE A 69 0.11 11.02 -7.24
C PHE A 69 0.45 9.55 -7.45
N ARG A 70 1.40 9.25 -8.34
CA ARG A 70 1.77 7.87 -8.70
C ARG A 70 2.18 7.02 -7.51
N GLY A 71 3.00 7.57 -6.60
CA GLY A 71 3.45 6.85 -5.41
C GLY A 71 2.29 6.37 -4.54
N GLY A 72 1.36 7.27 -4.21
CA GLY A 72 0.14 6.96 -3.47
C GLY A 72 -0.72 5.93 -4.21
N CYS A 73 -0.96 6.13 -5.50
CA CYS A 73 -1.77 5.20 -6.29
C CYS A 73 -1.20 3.77 -6.24
N TYR A 74 0.08 3.60 -6.55
CA TYR A 74 0.71 2.27 -6.51
C TYR A 74 0.70 1.67 -5.11
N TYR A 75 0.87 2.49 -4.06
CA TYR A 75 0.80 2.01 -2.68
C TYR A 75 -0.58 1.44 -2.32
N TYR A 76 -1.69 2.04 -2.79
CA TYR A 76 -3.04 1.56 -2.47
C TYR A 76 -3.55 0.44 -3.41
N ALA A 77 -3.03 0.35 -4.64
CA ALA A 77 -3.47 -0.64 -5.63
C ALA A 77 -3.52 -2.12 -5.15
N PRO A 78 -2.57 -2.63 -4.34
CA PRO A 78 -2.64 -4.00 -3.82
C PRO A 78 -3.89 -4.33 -3.01
N ALA A 79 -4.57 -3.34 -2.43
CA ALA A 79 -5.74 -3.59 -1.60
C ALA A 79 -6.89 -4.18 -2.43
N TYR A 80 -7.16 -3.60 -3.61
CA TYR A 80 -8.17 -4.12 -4.53
C TYR A 80 -7.79 -5.51 -5.03
N PHE A 81 -6.52 -5.73 -5.38
CA PHE A 81 -6.04 -7.06 -5.79
C PHE A 81 -6.35 -8.12 -4.73
N LEU A 82 -5.99 -7.87 -3.46
CA LEU A 82 -6.20 -8.82 -2.37
C LEU A 82 -7.68 -9.10 -2.14
N GLN A 83 -8.53 -8.06 -2.13
CA GLN A 83 -9.98 -8.20 -1.96
C GLN A 83 -10.60 -9.10 -3.03
N ARG A 84 -10.20 -8.94 -4.30
CA ARG A 84 -10.70 -9.74 -5.42
C ARG A 84 -10.26 -11.21 -5.39
N HIS A 85 -9.25 -11.56 -4.58
CA HIS A 85 -8.70 -12.91 -4.46
C HIS A 85 -9.03 -13.58 -3.12
N ASP A 86 -9.99 -13.07 -2.35
CA ASP A 86 -10.41 -13.62 -1.04
C ASP A 86 -9.22 -13.98 -0.15
N TYR A 87 -8.31 -13.02 0.02
CA TYR A 87 -7.02 -13.21 0.71
C TYR A 87 -7.16 -13.81 2.12
N ALA A 88 -8.33 -13.65 2.77
CA ALA A 88 -8.62 -14.20 4.08
C ALA A 88 -8.70 -15.73 4.06
N ARG A 89 -9.20 -16.32 2.96
CA ARG A 89 -9.25 -17.77 2.73
C ARG A 89 -8.10 -18.29 1.89
N HIS A 90 -7.44 -17.40 1.14
CA HIS A 90 -6.38 -17.71 0.18
C HIS A 90 -5.09 -16.95 0.50
N PRO A 91 -4.31 -17.37 1.51
CA PRO A 91 -3.07 -16.69 1.90
C PRO A 91 -2.01 -16.65 0.78
N GLU A 92 -2.10 -17.52 -0.22
CA GLU A 92 -1.30 -17.46 -1.45
C GLU A 92 -1.51 -16.15 -2.23
N ALA A 93 -2.63 -15.44 -2.02
CA ALA A 93 -2.91 -14.15 -2.62
C ALA A 93 -1.86 -13.09 -2.25
N TYR A 94 -1.22 -13.18 -1.08
CA TYR A 94 -0.14 -12.27 -0.71
C TYR A 94 1.12 -12.49 -1.55
N ALA A 95 1.49 -13.75 -1.80
CA ALA A 95 2.62 -14.07 -2.68
C ALA A 95 2.30 -13.72 -4.15
N ALA A 96 1.06 -13.96 -4.58
CA ALA A 96 0.57 -13.53 -5.89
C ALA A 96 0.62 -12.00 -6.03
N GLY A 97 0.24 -11.26 -4.99
CA GLY A 97 0.35 -9.80 -4.93
C GLY A 97 1.79 -9.30 -5.08
N LEU A 98 2.76 -9.98 -4.46
CA LEU A 98 4.18 -9.64 -4.59
C LEU A 98 4.66 -9.80 -6.03
N ALA A 99 4.30 -10.93 -6.66
CA ALA A 99 4.61 -11.18 -8.07
C ALA A 99 3.93 -10.14 -8.97
N TRP A 100 2.68 -9.80 -8.66
CA TRP A 100 1.88 -8.83 -9.37
C TRP A 100 2.48 -7.41 -9.35
N CYS A 101 3.01 -6.95 -8.20
CA CYS A 101 3.70 -5.67 -8.11
C CYS A 101 4.91 -5.53 -9.03
N ARG A 102 5.46 -6.63 -9.58
CA ARG A 102 6.57 -6.58 -10.55
C ARG A 102 6.17 -5.96 -11.90
N ASN A 103 4.86 -5.89 -12.18
CA ASN A 103 4.33 -5.26 -13.38
C ASN A 103 4.33 -3.73 -13.29
N ALA A 104 4.53 -3.16 -12.09
CA ALA A 104 4.62 -1.72 -11.91
C ALA A 104 5.98 -1.17 -12.38
N PRO A 105 6.02 0.07 -12.89
CA PRO A 105 7.23 0.67 -13.43
C PRO A 105 8.32 0.80 -12.35
N VAL A 106 9.56 0.52 -12.74
CA VAL A 106 10.74 0.63 -11.86
C VAL A 106 11.32 2.03 -11.87
N ALA A 107 11.35 2.69 -13.03
CA ALA A 107 11.99 3.99 -13.22
C ALA A 107 11.46 5.07 -12.25
N ASP A 108 10.17 5.01 -11.93
CA ASP A 108 9.48 5.99 -11.08
C ASP A 108 9.14 5.43 -9.68
N GLY A 109 9.77 4.33 -9.27
CA GLY A 109 9.55 3.73 -7.95
C GLY A 109 8.20 3.03 -7.75
N GLY A 110 7.38 2.89 -8.80
CA GLY A 110 6.04 2.29 -8.71
C GLY A 110 6.05 0.85 -8.18
N ARG A 111 7.04 0.03 -8.58
CA ARG A 111 7.22 -1.32 -8.02
C ARG A 111 7.45 -1.30 -6.50
N ASP A 112 8.28 -0.39 -6.03
CA ASP A 112 8.63 -0.31 -4.62
C ASP A 112 7.44 0.22 -3.80
N ALA A 113 6.73 1.23 -4.32
CA ALA A 113 5.49 1.72 -3.74
C ALA A 113 4.41 0.64 -3.66
N CYS A 114 4.18 -0.12 -4.74
CA CYS A 114 3.26 -1.26 -4.76
C CYS A 114 3.65 -2.33 -3.74
N THR A 115 4.94 -2.69 -3.70
CA THR A 115 5.44 -3.72 -2.78
C THR A 115 5.33 -3.28 -1.31
N MET A 116 5.64 -2.01 -1.02
CA MET A 116 5.44 -1.41 0.29
C MET A 116 3.95 -1.37 0.66
N GLY A 117 3.11 -1.02 -0.29
CA GLY A 117 1.65 -1.07 -0.18
C GLY A 117 1.15 -2.45 0.22
N LEU A 118 1.62 -3.50 -0.44
CA LEU A 118 1.26 -4.88 -0.15
C LEU A 118 1.76 -5.32 1.24
N GLY A 119 3.00 -4.99 1.59
CA GLY A 119 3.53 -5.19 2.94
C GLY A 119 2.64 -4.57 4.01
N SER A 120 2.19 -3.33 3.79
CA SER A 120 1.24 -2.65 4.69
C SER A 120 -0.07 -3.43 4.85
N ARG A 121 -0.62 -4.02 3.77
CA ARG A 121 -1.87 -4.81 3.84
C ARG A 121 -1.68 -6.14 4.53
N ILE A 122 -0.54 -6.80 4.29
CA ILE A 122 -0.17 -8.03 5.01
C ILE A 122 -0.23 -7.76 6.52
N MET A 123 0.39 -6.67 7.00
CA MET A 123 0.34 -6.32 8.41
C MET A 123 -1.05 -5.87 8.88
N LYS A 124 -1.76 -5.05 8.09
CA LYS A 124 -3.13 -4.58 8.39
C LYS A 124 -4.07 -5.71 8.73
N TYR A 125 -4.07 -6.75 7.92
CA TYR A 125 -5.00 -7.87 8.06
C TYR A 125 -4.50 -8.99 8.99
N ASN A 126 -3.29 -8.85 9.55
CA ASN A 126 -2.65 -9.88 10.39
C ASN A 126 -1.80 -9.23 11.49
N ILE A 127 -2.36 -8.20 12.14
CA ILE A 127 -1.65 -7.33 13.10
C ILE A 127 -1.17 -8.08 14.35
N ASP A 128 -1.84 -9.19 14.67
CA ASP A 128 -1.59 -10.11 15.78
C ASP A 128 -0.71 -11.31 15.38
N ARG A 129 -0.28 -11.39 14.12
CA ARG A 129 0.54 -12.48 13.57
C ARG A 129 1.82 -11.95 12.94
N GLU A 130 2.60 -11.18 13.70
CA GLU A 130 3.74 -10.42 13.14
C GLU A 130 4.78 -11.29 12.44
N GLN A 131 5.13 -12.45 13.02
CA GLN A 131 6.07 -13.38 12.39
C GLN A 131 5.51 -13.94 11.08
N TRP A 132 4.24 -14.33 11.05
CA TRP A 132 3.60 -14.86 9.84
C TRP A 132 3.56 -13.81 8.72
N SER A 133 3.31 -12.54 9.07
CA SER A 133 3.34 -11.40 8.16
C SER A 133 4.74 -11.19 7.57
N ALA A 134 5.78 -11.28 8.40
CA ALA A 134 7.17 -11.22 7.95
C ALA A 134 7.54 -12.41 7.04
N ASP A 135 7.06 -13.62 7.35
CA ASP A 135 7.27 -14.81 6.53
C ASP A 135 6.65 -14.66 5.12
N GLN A 136 5.57 -13.88 4.98
CA GLN A 136 5.03 -13.56 3.64
C GLN A 136 5.99 -12.66 2.86
N CYS A 137 6.56 -11.64 3.50
CA CYS A 137 7.57 -10.80 2.86
C CYS A 137 8.85 -11.57 2.51
N GLU A 138 9.25 -12.58 3.29
CA GLU A 138 10.43 -13.41 2.97
C GLU A 138 10.27 -14.23 1.67
N LYS A 139 9.04 -14.42 1.19
CA LYS A 139 8.77 -15.06 -0.12
C LYS A 139 9.02 -14.10 -1.29
N ALA A 140 9.22 -12.81 -1.04
CA ALA A 140 9.46 -11.83 -2.07
C ALA A 140 10.85 -12.01 -2.71
N PRO A 141 11.01 -11.68 -4.00
CA PRO A 141 12.33 -11.50 -4.61
C PRO A 141 13.20 -10.49 -3.85
N ALA A 142 14.53 -10.63 -3.95
CA ALA A 142 15.49 -9.83 -3.19
C ALA A 142 15.25 -8.31 -3.29
N GLN A 143 14.93 -7.81 -4.49
CA GLN A 143 14.65 -6.39 -4.74
C GLN A 143 13.35 -5.89 -4.11
N GLN A 144 12.44 -6.79 -3.70
CA GLN A 144 11.15 -6.48 -3.09
C GLN A 144 11.15 -6.71 -1.57
N LEU A 145 12.17 -7.37 -1.01
CA LEU A 145 12.27 -7.62 0.43
C LEU A 145 12.21 -6.31 1.23
N ARG A 146 13.11 -5.36 0.94
CA ARG A 146 13.19 -4.10 1.68
C ARG A 146 11.87 -3.30 1.60
N PRO A 147 11.27 -3.04 0.42
CA PRO A 147 9.98 -2.37 0.34
C PRO A 147 8.86 -3.11 1.09
N CYS A 148 8.78 -4.44 1.00
CA CYS A 148 7.75 -5.21 1.70
C CYS A 148 7.84 -5.04 3.22
N PHE A 149 9.05 -5.20 3.79
CA PHE A 149 9.28 -4.97 5.22
C PHE A 149 9.05 -3.51 5.62
N ALA A 150 9.37 -2.53 4.77
CA ALA A 150 9.03 -1.12 5.01
C ALA A 150 7.52 -0.91 5.10
N GLY A 151 6.73 -1.66 4.31
CA GLY A 151 5.28 -1.71 4.39
C GLY A 151 4.78 -2.25 5.73
N LEU A 152 5.32 -3.39 6.19
CA LEU A 152 4.99 -3.99 7.48
C LEU A 152 5.22 -2.98 8.63
N VAL A 153 6.41 -2.38 8.65
CA VAL A 153 6.82 -1.40 9.67
C VAL A 153 5.94 -0.15 9.61
N SER A 154 5.69 0.38 8.41
CA SER A 154 4.88 1.57 8.20
C SER A 154 3.48 1.38 8.78
N TYR A 155 2.79 0.29 8.42
CA TYR A 155 1.45 0.04 8.94
C TYR A 155 1.45 -0.20 10.46
N TYR A 156 2.44 -0.91 10.99
CA TYR A 156 2.53 -1.17 12.43
C TYR A 156 2.65 0.13 13.23
N ARG A 157 3.45 1.11 12.75
CA ARG A 157 3.52 2.45 13.35
C ARG A 157 2.18 3.17 13.31
N VAL A 158 1.48 3.11 12.17
CA VAL A 158 0.15 3.73 12.00
C VAL A 158 -0.86 3.11 12.95
N HIS A 159 -0.93 1.78 13.04
CA HIS A 159 -1.87 1.06 13.89
C HIS A 159 -1.72 1.41 15.38
N TYR A 160 -0.49 1.50 15.87
CA TYR A 160 -0.21 1.83 17.28
C TYR A 160 -0.01 3.33 17.54
N HIS A 161 -0.09 4.18 16.51
CA HIS A 161 0.20 5.62 16.58
C HIS A 161 1.53 5.94 17.26
N ASP A 162 2.55 5.13 17.03
CA ASP A 162 3.82 5.21 17.77
C ASP A 162 5.02 4.92 16.86
N ARG A 163 5.93 5.90 16.74
CA ARG A 163 7.14 5.77 15.93
C ARG A 163 8.08 4.67 16.45
N ALA A 164 8.10 4.43 17.77
CA ALA A 164 8.87 3.37 18.42
C ALA A 164 8.24 1.98 18.25
N ALA A 165 7.04 1.87 17.67
CA ALA A 165 6.41 0.58 17.41
C ALA A 165 7.21 -0.29 16.43
N ALA A 166 8.05 0.32 15.58
CA ALA A 166 8.94 -0.41 14.68
C ALA A 166 9.93 -1.31 15.44
N ASP A 167 10.53 -0.81 16.52
CA ASP A 167 11.48 -1.59 17.31
C ASP A 167 10.79 -2.76 18.01
N ARG A 168 9.57 -2.55 18.50
CA ARG A 168 8.73 -3.62 19.08
C ARG A 168 8.38 -4.68 18.05
N LEU A 169 7.96 -4.27 16.84
CA LEU A 169 7.71 -5.20 15.75
C LEU A 169 8.97 -6.04 15.47
N CYS A 170 10.11 -5.39 15.21
CA CYS A 170 11.32 -6.11 14.85
C CYS A 170 11.83 -7.02 15.97
N ALA A 171 11.61 -6.68 17.25
CA ALA A 171 11.94 -7.54 18.38
C ALA A 171 11.10 -8.83 18.43
N ARG A 172 9.84 -8.78 17.96
CA ARG A 172 8.94 -9.94 17.88
C ARG A 172 9.26 -10.89 16.72
N LEU A 173 9.99 -10.43 15.72
CA LEU A 173 10.41 -11.27 14.59
C LEU A 173 11.67 -12.08 14.93
N SER A 174 11.90 -13.15 14.19
CA SER A 174 13.05 -14.06 14.33
C SER A 174 13.90 -14.10 13.06
N GLY A 175 15.08 -14.73 13.13
CA GLY A 175 15.92 -15.03 11.97
C GLY A 175 16.22 -13.84 11.05
N ARG A 176 16.10 -14.06 9.74
CA ARG A 176 16.35 -13.05 8.70
C ARG A 176 15.29 -11.95 8.69
N SER A 177 14.03 -12.29 8.96
CA SER A 177 12.92 -11.34 9.10
C SER A 177 13.24 -10.21 10.07
N ARG A 178 13.85 -10.52 11.22
CA ARG A 178 14.31 -9.50 12.18
C ARG A 178 15.32 -8.54 11.55
N SER A 179 16.30 -9.06 10.80
CA SER A 179 17.33 -8.26 10.14
C SER A 179 16.71 -7.33 9.08
N HIS A 180 15.84 -7.87 8.21
CA HIS A 180 15.15 -7.08 7.19
C HIS A 180 14.24 -6.01 7.80
N CYS A 181 13.53 -6.34 8.87
CA CYS A 181 12.71 -5.39 9.60
C CYS A 181 13.55 -4.23 10.15
N ARG A 182 14.68 -4.51 10.82
CA ARG A 182 15.56 -3.45 11.36
C ARG A 182 16.11 -2.54 10.27
N GLN A 183 16.52 -3.11 9.13
CA GLN A 183 16.99 -2.34 7.98
C GLN A 183 15.87 -1.44 7.43
N ALA A 184 14.64 -1.95 7.35
CA ALA A 184 13.49 -1.18 6.90
C ALA A 184 13.06 -0.10 7.93
N ALA A 185 13.15 -0.40 9.22
CA ALA A 185 12.83 0.53 10.31
C ALA A 185 13.79 1.72 10.36
N ALA A 186 15.09 1.49 10.11
CA ALA A 186 16.12 2.53 10.04
C ALA A 186 15.98 3.43 8.79
N GLY A 187 15.44 2.90 7.69
CA GLY A 187 15.22 3.65 6.45
C GLY A 187 13.84 4.32 6.32
N SER A 188 12.92 4.09 7.27
CA SER A 188 11.55 4.62 7.24
C SER A 188 11.37 5.89 8.07
N THR A 189 12.47 6.54 8.47
CA THR A 189 12.48 7.84 9.15
C THR A 189 12.40 9.04 8.20
N SER A 190 12.25 8.84 6.88
CA SER A 190 12.30 9.92 5.88
C SER A 190 11.00 10.16 5.10
N ALA A 191 9.83 9.92 5.70
CA ALA A 191 8.53 10.20 5.06
C ALA A 191 7.63 11.12 5.90
N ALA A 192 8.24 11.98 6.73
CA ALA A 192 7.56 13.04 7.47
C ALA A 192 8.60 14.08 7.92
N ASP A 193 9.15 14.81 6.95
CA ASP A 193 9.83 16.11 7.09
C ASP A 193 9.79 16.84 5.73
#